data_AF-A0A0E3P1S7-F1
#
_entry.id   AF-A0A0E3P1S7-F1
#
_cell.length_a   1.000
_cell.length_b   1.000
_cell.length_c   1.000
_cell.angle_alpha   90.00
_cell.angle_beta   90.00
_cell.angle_gamma   90.00
#
_symmetry.space_group_name_H-M   'P 1'
#
loop_
_entity.id
_entity.type
_entity.pdbx_description
1 polymer ?
#
loop_
_entity_poly.entity_id
_entity_poly.type
_entity_poly.pdbx_seq_one_letter_code
_entity_poly.pdbx_strand_id
1 'polypeptide(L)'
;MKKQENRKKVNKKANQKKKANQKKANPEELKLLVWVIYDITENRPRQKVSDCCKSYGLYRVQKSVFLGDLNANERDSLAVECEELVDTDRDSVYVFPMDEQSFKKVQLIGQAFDKELVSDEVITKFF
;
A
#
# COMPACT_ATOMS: atom_id res chain seq x y z
N MET A 1 -4.79 -35.57 40.39
CA MET A 1 -4.89 -35.52 38.90
C MET A 1 -5.73 -34.35 38.36
N LYS A 2 -6.90 -34.01 38.95
CA LYS A 2 -7.82 -32.95 38.44
C LYS A 2 -7.24 -31.51 38.34
N LYS A 3 -6.23 -31.16 39.15
CA LYS A 3 -5.67 -29.79 39.24
C LYS A 3 -4.79 -29.41 38.03
N GLN A 4 -4.10 -30.37 37.42
CA GLN A 4 -3.27 -30.14 36.22
C GLN A 4 -4.12 -30.02 34.95
N GLU A 5 -5.24 -30.74 34.91
CA GLU A 5 -6.18 -30.73 33.79
C GLU A 5 -6.94 -29.40 33.66
N ASN A 6 -7.31 -28.80 34.80
CA ASN A 6 -7.90 -27.46 34.83
C ASN A 6 -6.91 -26.37 34.37
N ARG A 7 -5.62 -26.46 34.72
CA ARG A 7 -4.60 -25.51 34.24
C ARG A 7 -4.42 -25.57 32.72
N LYS A 8 -4.44 -26.76 32.11
CA LYS A 8 -4.38 -26.94 30.64
C LYS A 8 -5.59 -26.33 29.94
N LYS A 9 -6.81 -26.48 30.50
CA LYS A 9 -8.05 -25.89 29.94
C LYS A 9 -8.08 -24.37 30.01
N VAL A 10 -7.59 -23.77 31.11
CA VAL A 10 -7.50 -22.31 31.28
C VAL A 10 -6.49 -21.70 30.29
N ASN A 11 -5.31 -22.32 30.12
CA ASN A 11 -4.31 -21.85 29.17
C ASN A 11 -4.76 -22.00 27.70
N LYS A 12 -5.53 -23.05 27.37
CA LYS A 12 -6.11 -23.23 26.03
C LYS A 12 -7.17 -22.16 25.72
N LYS A 13 -8.04 -21.82 26.69
CA LYS A 13 -9.00 -20.70 26.57
C LYS A 13 -8.32 -19.33 26.50
N ALA A 14 -7.22 -19.11 27.24
CA ALA A 14 -6.43 -17.88 27.17
C ALA A 14 -5.72 -17.73 25.82
N ASN A 15 -5.17 -18.81 25.26
CA ASN A 15 -4.58 -18.80 23.91
C ASN A 15 -5.63 -18.70 22.80
N GLN A 16 -6.82 -19.28 22.98
CA GLN A 16 -7.95 -19.06 22.07
C GLN A 16 -8.46 -17.62 22.12
N LYS A 17 -8.53 -16.99 23.30
CA LYS A 17 -8.84 -15.57 23.46
C LYS A 17 -7.74 -14.64 22.91
N LYS A 18 -6.45 -15.00 23.06
CA LYS A 18 -5.33 -14.26 22.43
C LYS A 18 -5.35 -14.38 20.89
N LYS A 19 -5.64 -15.57 20.35
CA LYS A 19 -5.86 -15.76 18.89
C LYS A 19 -7.13 -15.08 18.38
N ALA A 20 -8.19 -14.99 19.20
CA ALA A 20 -9.41 -14.25 18.88
C ALA A 20 -9.21 -12.73 18.95
N ASN A 21 -8.34 -12.23 19.84
CA ASN A 21 -7.96 -10.81 19.91
C ASN A 21 -6.91 -10.40 18.87
N GLN A 22 -6.15 -11.33 18.29
CA GLN A 22 -5.31 -11.09 17.10
C GLN A 22 -6.11 -11.10 15.79
N LYS A 23 -7.41 -11.48 15.83
CA LYS A 23 -8.37 -11.37 14.71
C LYS A 23 -9.35 -10.21 14.91
N LYS A 24 -8.85 -9.05 15.32
CA LYS A 24 -9.55 -7.77 15.12
C LYS A 24 -8.72 -6.89 14.20
N ALA A 25 -8.75 -7.20 12.91
CA ALA A 25 -8.59 -6.19 11.88
C ALA A 25 -9.87 -6.22 11.04
N ASN A 26 -10.77 -5.29 11.37
CA ASN A 26 -11.85 -4.79 10.54
C ASN A 26 -12.21 -3.41 11.12
N PRO A 27 -12.30 -2.33 10.32
CA PRO A 27 -13.57 -2.03 9.67
C PRO A 27 -13.55 -1.78 8.15
N GLU A 28 -12.49 -1.19 7.60
CA GLU A 28 -12.10 -1.26 6.19
C GLU A 28 -10.58 -1.23 6.23
N GLU A 29 -9.92 -2.00 5.37
CA GLU A 29 -8.48 -2.14 5.39
C GLU A 29 -7.84 -0.75 5.24
N LEU A 30 -7.22 -0.22 6.30
CA LEU A 30 -6.73 1.15 6.34
C LEU A 30 -5.86 1.42 5.11
N LYS A 31 -6.43 2.16 4.15
CA LYS A 31 -5.73 2.57 2.96
C LYS A 31 -4.87 3.77 3.30
N LEU A 32 -3.66 3.77 2.77
CA LEU A 32 -2.77 4.90 2.82
C LEU A 32 -2.58 5.41 1.40
N LEU A 33 -2.34 6.70 1.29
CA LEU A 33 -1.89 7.28 0.05
C LEU A 33 -0.49 6.74 -0.27
N VAL A 34 -0.33 6.03 -1.38
CA VAL A 34 0.93 5.42 -1.80
C VAL A 34 1.46 6.12 -3.03
N TRP A 35 2.72 6.54 -2.95
CA TRP A 35 3.52 6.97 -4.09
C TRP A 35 4.29 5.79 -4.66
N VAL A 36 4.23 5.60 -5.97
CA VAL A 36 5.13 4.70 -6.69
C VAL A 36 6.00 5.53 -7.61
N ILE A 37 7.31 5.51 -7.38
CA ILE A 37 8.29 6.26 -8.15
C ILE A 37 9.25 5.25 -8.75
N TYR A 38 9.53 5.35 -10.04
CA TYR A 38 10.46 4.43 -10.68
C TYR A 38 11.47 5.13 -11.57
N ASP A 39 12.65 4.53 -11.68
CA ASP A 39 13.63 4.81 -12.72
C ASP A 39 13.94 3.48 -13.41
N ILE A 40 13.41 3.32 -14.63
CA ILE A 40 13.48 2.08 -15.40
C ILE A 40 14.05 2.42 -16.76
N THR A 41 15.15 1.77 -17.13
CA THR A 41 15.92 2.09 -18.33
C THR A 41 15.13 1.74 -19.59
N GLU A 42 14.65 0.50 -19.66
CA GLU A 42 14.08 -0.08 -20.87
C GLU A 42 12.59 0.25 -21.02
N ASN A 43 12.16 0.51 -22.26
CA ASN A 43 10.77 0.87 -22.57
C ASN A 43 9.75 -0.21 -22.17
N ARG A 44 10.09 -1.47 -22.41
CA ARG A 44 9.18 -2.60 -22.19
C ARG A 44 8.86 -2.83 -20.70
N PRO A 45 9.82 -3.03 -19.79
CA PRO A 45 9.53 -3.16 -18.36
C PRO A 45 8.86 -1.90 -17.81
N ARG A 46 9.29 -0.71 -18.24
CA ARG A 46 8.65 0.56 -17.85
C ARG A 46 7.17 0.61 -18.18
N GLN A 47 6.78 0.15 -19.38
CA GLN A 47 5.37 0.07 -19.76
C GLN A 47 4.60 -0.92 -18.88
N LYS A 48 5.18 -2.09 -18.60
CA LYS A 48 4.56 -3.10 -17.73
C LYS A 48 4.35 -2.59 -16.30
N VAL A 49 5.35 -1.93 -15.71
CA VAL A 49 5.23 -1.33 -14.36
C VAL A 49 4.15 -0.24 -14.35
N SER A 50 4.11 0.61 -15.37
CA SER A 50 3.04 1.60 -15.54
C SER A 50 1.65 0.95 -15.57
N ASP A 51 1.48 -0.16 -16.29
CA ASP A 51 0.18 -0.82 -16.41
C ASP A 51 -0.19 -1.62 -15.15
N CYS A 52 0.79 -2.19 -14.46
CA CYS A 52 0.64 -2.76 -13.11
C CYS A 52 0.16 -1.69 -12.11
N CYS A 53 0.80 -0.52 -12.05
CA CYS A 53 0.35 0.57 -11.17
C CYS A 53 -1.13 0.95 -11.43
N LYS A 54 -1.54 1.02 -12.69
CA LYS A 54 -2.93 1.32 -13.06
C LYS A 54 -3.90 0.20 -12.67
N SER A 55 -3.52 -1.07 -12.76
CA SER A 55 -4.40 -2.18 -12.37
C SER A 55 -4.67 -2.21 -10.87
N TYR A 56 -3.76 -1.66 -10.07
CA TYR A 56 -3.94 -1.41 -8.64
C TYR A 56 -4.74 -0.13 -8.33
N GLY A 57 -5.22 0.59 -9.35
CA GLY A 57 -5.99 1.82 -9.18
C GLY A 57 -5.15 3.08 -8.92
N LEU A 58 -3.83 3.03 -9.11
CA LEU A 58 -2.98 4.21 -8.98
C LEU A 58 -3.10 5.11 -10.21
N TYR A 59 -3.15 6.41 -9.97
CA TYR A 59 -3.16 7.44 -11.01
C TYR A 59 -1.74 7.89 -11.35
N ARG A 60 -1.46 8.11 -12.63
CA ARG A 60 -0.15 8.57 -13.10
C ARG A 60 -0.03 10.09 -12.99
N VAL A 61 0.77 10.58 -12.06
CA VAL A 61 0.94 12.02 -11.80
C VAL A 61 2.18 12.62 -12.48
N GLN A 62 3.17 11.81 -12.84
CA GLN A 62 4.29 12.19 -13.72
C GLN A 62 4.71 10.99 -14.60
N LYS A 63 5.63 11.19 -15.56
CA LYS A 63 6.11 10.12 -16.45
C LYS A 63 6.55 8.87 -15.68
N SER A 64 7.15 9.04 -14.51
CA SER A 64 7.61 7.91 -13.70
C SER A 64 7.12 7.96 -12.24
N VAL A 65 5.96 8.58 -12.02
CA VAL A 65 5.38 8.72 -10.68
C VAL A 65 3.88 8.44 -10.72
N PHE A 66 3.44 7.58 -9.80
CA PHE A 66 2.05 7.20 -9.58
C PHE A 66 1.63 7.48 -8.14
N LEU A 67 0.33 7.69 -7.93
CA LEU A 67 -0.26 8.03 -6.65
C LEU A 67 -1.66 7.44 -6.51
N GLY A 68 -2.03 6.92 -5.35
CA GLY A 68 -3.38 6.43 -5.06
C GLY A 68 -3.46 5.67 -3.74
N ASP A 69 -4.67 5.28 -3.35
CA ASP A 69 -4.92 4.59 -2.09
C ASP A 69 -4.72 3.08 -2.20
N LEU A 70 -3.81 2.55 -1.39
CA LEU A 70 -3.63 1.11 -1.24
C LEU A 70 -3.69 0.71 0.23
N ASN A 71 -4.34 -0.42 0.49
CA ASN A 71 -4.17 -1.10 1.76
C ASN A 71 -2.81 -1.82 1.83
N ALA A 72 -2.49 -2.40 2.98
CA ALA A 72 -1.21 -3.06 3.18
C ALA A 72 -0.97 -4.23 2.22
N ASN A 73 -1.98 -5.07 1.99
CA ASN A 73 -1.86 -6.24 1.11
C ASN A 73 -1.72 -5.85 -0.37
N GLU A 74 -2.49 -4.87 -0.83
CA GLU A 74 -2.40 -4.29 -2.17
C GLU A 74 -1.00 -3.71 -2.40
N ARG A 75 -0.47 -2.93 -1.45
CA ARG A 75 0.88 -2.36 -1.54
C ARG A 75 1.97 -3.43 -1.59
N ASP A 76 1.89 -4.43 -0.72
CA ASP A 76 2.91 -5.48 -0.65
C ASP A 76 2.87 -6.36 -1.92
N SER A 77 1.67 -6.63 -2.46
CA SER A 77 1.51 -7.37 -3.73
C SER A 77 2.03 -6.57 -4.92
N LEU A 78 1.72 -5.26 -4.98
CA LEU A 78 2.23 -4.36 -6.00
C LEU A 78 3.77 -4.32 -6.01
N ALA A 79 4.40 -4.31 -4.84
CA ALA A 79 5.85 -4.30 -4.73
C ALA A 79 6.49 -5.57 -5.30
N VAL A 80 5.92 -6.75 -4.96
CA VAL A 80 6.38 -8.04 -5.50
C VAL A 80 6.20 -8.09 -7.01
N GLU A 81 5.04 -7.71 -7.54
CA GLU A 81 4.83 -7.68 -8.99
C GLU A 81 5.77 -6.71 -9.71
N CYS A 82 6.04 -5.53 -9.14
CA CYS A 82 7.00 -4.60 -9.71
C CYS A 82 8.41 -5.19 -9.74
N GLU A 83 8.85 -5.89 -8.68
CA GLU A 83 10.14 -6.56 -8.61
C GLU A 83 10.30 -7.63 -9.71
N GLU A 84 9.25 -8.40 -9.99
CA GLU A 84 9.24 -9.40 -11.08
C GLU A 84 9.28 -8.78 -12.49
N LEU A 85 8.90 -7.51 -12.62
CA LEU A 85 8.78 -6.82 -13.91
C LEU A 85 10.04 -6.07 -14.34
N VAL A 86 10.97 -5.80 -13.42
CA VAL A 86 12.15 -4.95 -13.66
C VAL A 86 13.46 -5.73 -13.56
N ASP A 87 14.55 -5.12 -14.04
CA ASP A 87 15.90 -5.62 -13.80
C ASP A 87 16.46 -4.95 -12.54
N THR A 88 16.48 -5.66 -11.41
CA THR A 88 16.87 -5.08 -10.10
C THR A 88 18.33 -4.63 -10.01
N ASP A 89 19.19 -5.02 -10.97
CA ASP A 89 20.58 -4.56 -11.02
C ASP A 89 20.72 -3.19 -11.73
N ARG A 90 19.69 -2.76 -12.46
CA ARG A 90 19.72 -1.57 -13.33
C ARG A 90 18.58 -0.58 -13.09
N ASP A 91 17.45 -1.08 -12.64
CA ASP A 91 16.21 -0.33 -12.46
C ASP A 91 15.92 -0.16 -10.97
N SER A 92 15.12 0.85 -10.63
CA SER A 92 14.63 1.06 -9.26
C SER A 92 13.15 1.39 -9.23
N VAL A 93 12.46 0.84 -8.24
CA VAL A 93 11.06 1.14 -7.95
C VAL A 93 10.94 1.38 -6.45
N TYR A 94 10.42 2.55 -6.08
CA TYR A 94 10.11 2.91 -4.71
C TYR A 94 8.61 2.93 -4.50
N VAL A 95 8.16 2.31 -3.41
CA VAL A 95 6.75 2.28 -3.00
C VAL A 95 6.65 2.93 -1.62
N PHE A 96 6.20 4.18 -1.57
CA PHE A 96 6.16 4.98 -0.34
C PHE A 96 4.71 5.19 0.15
N PRO A 97 4.28 4.50 1.21
CA PRO A 97 3.07 4.91 1.92
C PRO A 97 3.31 6.26 2.61
N MET A 98 2.36 7.17 2.48
CA MET A 98 2.42 8.52 3.02
C MET A 98 1.14 8.80 3.80
N ASP A 99 1.27 9.40 4.98
CA ASP A 99 0.13 9.86 5.74
C ASP A 99 -0.42 11.19 5.18
N GLU A 100 -1.68 11.47 5.49
CA GLU A 100 -2.39 12.66 5.00
C GLU A 100 -1.72 13.99 5.44
N GLN A 101 -1.12 14.04 6.64
CA GLN A 101 -0.49 15.26 7.16
C GLN A 101 0.82 15.57 6.41
N SER A 102 1.57 14.54 6.03
CA SER A 102 2.75 14.65 5.19
C SER A 102 2.38 15.05 3.77
N PHE A 103 1.30 14.49 3.21
CA PHE A 103 0.81 14.85 1.87
C PHE A 103 0.42 16.33 1.77
N LYS A 104 -0.25 16.89 2.79
CA LYS A 104 -0.62 18.32 2.82
C LYS A 104 0.58 19.27 2.74
N LYS A 105 1.79 18.80 3.07
CA LYS A 105 3.03 19.58 3.02
C LYS A 105 3.77 19.47 1.68
N VAL A 106 3.31 18.61 0.76
CA VAL A 106 3.93 18.43 -0.55
C VAL A 106 3.84 19.75 -1.34
N GLN A 107 4.97 20.22 -1.84
CA GLN A 107 5.03 21.36 -2.74
C GLN A 107 5.07 20.84 -4.18
N LEU A 108 4.19 21.36 -5.04
CA LEU A 108 4.21 21.05 -6.46
C LEU A 108 4.65 22.29 -7.23
N ILE A 109 5.60 22.10 -8.14
CA ILE A 109 6.26 23.18 -8.89
C ILE A 109 6.20 22.83 -10.38
N GLY A 110 5.84 23.80 -11.23
CA GLY A 110 5.75 23.63 -12.69
C GLY A 110 4.34 23.28 -13.17
N GLN A 111 4.22 22.51 -14.27
CA GLN A 111 2.98 21.82 -14.63
C GLN A 111 2.74 20.70 -13.60
N ALA A 112 2.36 21.14 -12.42
CA ALA A 112 2.01 20.32 -11.30
C ALA A 112 0.70 19.59 -11.61
N PHE A 113 0.68 18.30 -11.30
CA PHE A 113 -0.53 17.53 -11.21
C PHE A 113 -1.55 18.26 -10.30
N ASP A 114 -2.82 18.31 -10.71
CA ASP A 114 -3.84 19.05 -10.00
C ASP A 114 -4.17 18.35 -8.67
N LYS A 115 -3.83 19.00 -7.55
CA LYS A 115 -4.06 18.44 -6.21
C LYS A 115 -5.54 18.17 -5.97
N GLU A 116 -6.43 18.95 -6.57
CA GLU A 116 -7.88 18.81 -6.43
C GLU A 116 -8.38 17.52 -7.09
N LEU A 117 -7.72 17.02 -8.15
CA LEU A 117 -8.07 15.74 -8.78
C LEU A 117 -7.72 14.52 -7.91
N VAL A 118 -6.66 14.60 -7.09
CA VAL A 118 -6.36 13.55 -6.11
C VAL A 118 -7.09 13.81 -4.80
N SER A 119 -7.13 15.03 -4.26
CA SER A 119 -7.87 15.26 -3.02
C SER A 119 -9.34 14.95 -3.20
N ASP A 120 -9.95 15.35 -4.32
CA ASP A 120 -11.40 15.28 -4.39
C ASP A 120 -11.92 13.89 -4.83
N GLU A 121 -11.14 13.08 -5.55
CA GLU A 121 -11.52 11.68 -5.84
C GLU A 121 -10.97 10.66 -4.83
N VAL A 122 -9.81 10.93 -4.23
CA VAL A 122 -9.13 10.03 -3.28
C VAL A 122 -9.56 10.32 -1.84
N ILE A 123 -9.75 11.60 -1.46
CA ILE A 123 -10.21 12.00 -0.11
C ILE A 123 -11.75 12.11 -0.04
N THR A 124 -12.46 12.57 -1.08
CA THR A 124 -13.94 12.76 -0.99
C THR A 124 -14.77 11.50 -1.19
N LYS A 125 -14.20 10.36 -1.56
CA LYS A 125 -14.99 9.12 -1.71
C LYS A 125 -15.38 8.46 -0.38
N PHE A 126 -14.93 8.95 0.78
CA PHE A 126 -15.10 8.24 2.06
C PHE A 126 -15.48 9.13 3.26
N PHE A 127 -16.10 10.29 3.03
CA PHE A 127 -16.89 11.00 4.05
C PHE A 127 -18.37 11.03 3.69
#